data_AF-W0SDQ1-F1
#
_entry.id   AF-W0SDQ1-F1
#
_cell.length_a   1.000
_cell.length_b   1.000
_cell.length_c   1.000
_cell.angle_alpha   90.00
_cell.angle_beta   90.00
_cell.angle_gamma   90.00
#
_symmetry.space_group_name_H-M   'P 1'
#
loop_
_entity.id
_entity.type
_entity.pdbx_description
1 polymer ?
#
loop_
_entity_poly.entity_id
_entity_poly.type
_entity_poly.pdbx_seq_one_letter_code
_entity_poly.pdbx_strand_id
1 'polypeptide(L)'
;MSNPKVEAVARVLAEWNPLGDAAKKVTDLDGYRVEAADIVFGLKVRGDSVKPEKHVMDVLNQAFGLGLDLQSCVGPAKKISAVLAKKD
;
A
#
# COMPACT_ATOMS: atom_id res chain seq x y z
N MET A 1 -15.05 -6.83 -9.89
CA MET A 1 -15.75 -5.69 -9.26
C MET A 1 -14.68 -4.71 -8.81
N SER A 2 -14.80 -3.42 -9.15
CA SER A 2 -13.84 -2.41 -8.71
C SER A 2 -14.11 -2.06 -7.25
N ASN A 3 -13.09 -2.11 -6.38
CA ASN A 3 -13.20 -1.75 -4.97
C ASN A 3 -12.66 -0.32 -4.80
N PRO A 4 -13.53 0.69 -4.53
CA PRO A 4 -13.11 2.09 -4.45
C PRO A 4 -11.98 2.34 -3.44
N LYS A 5 -11.93 1.57 -2.34
CA LYS A 5 -10.87 1.68 -1.35
C LYS A 5 -9.53 1.15 -1.87
N VAL A 6 -9.54 0.08 -2.65
CA VAL A 6 -8.33 -0.46 -3.29
C VAL A 6 -7.80 0.54 -4.32
N GLU A 7 -8.66 1.10 -5.17
CA GLU A 7 -8.24 2.12 -6.13
C GLU A 7 -7.67 3.37 -5.45
N ALA A 8 -8.27 3.82 -4.35
CA ALA A 8 -7.78 4.97 -3.61
C ALA A 8 -6.43 4.70 -2.93
N VAL A 9 -6.22 3.49 -2.38
CA VAL A 9 -4.92 3.09 -1.80
C VAL A 9 -3.87 2.93 -2.89
N ALA A 10 -4.21 2.30 -4.03
CA ALA A 10 -3.32 2.16 -5.18
C ALA A 10 -2.82 3.53 -5.69
N ARG A 11 -3.69 4.54 -5.72
CA ARG A 11 -3.29 5.93 -6.03
C ARG A 11 -2.28 6.49 -5.05
N VAL A 12 -2.46 6.29 -3.74
CA VAL A 12 -1.48 6.73 -2.73
C VAL A 12 -0.12 6.07 -2.96
N LEU A 13 -0.12 4.77 -3.28
CA LEU A 13 1.11 4.03 -3.59
C LEU A 13 1.76 4.51 -4.89
N ALA A 14 0.96 4.78 -5.92
CA ALA A 14 1.44 5.32 -7.19
C ALA A 14 2.02 6.74 -7.06
N GLU A 15 1.40 7.60 -6.25
CA GLU A 15 1.92 8.94 -5.93
C GLU A 15 3.23 8.88 -5.14
N TRP A 16 3.34 7.95 -4.19
CA TRP A 16 4.56 7.75 -3.42
C TRP A 16 5.68 7.09 -4.25
N ASN A 17 5.30 6.15 -5.11
CA ASN A 17 6.16 5.36 -5.99
C ASN A 17 7.38 4.73 -5.28
N PRO A 18 7.17 3.73 -4.40
CA PRO A 18 8.26 3.08 -3.67
C PRO A 18 9.28 2.38 -4.58
N LEU A 19 8.91 2.04 -5.82
CA LEU A 19 9.81 1.47 -6.83
C LEU A 19 10.67 2.51 -7.55
N GLY A 20 10.38 3.81 -7.42
CA GLY A 20 11.06 4.86 -8.17
C GLY A 20 11.06 4.60 -9.68
N ASP A 21 12.22 4.72 -10.32
CA ASP A 21 12.37 4.43 -11.75
C ASP A 21 12.20 2.95 -12.12
N ALA A 22 12.34 2.03 -11.15
CA ALA A 22 12.15 0.60 -11.40
C ALA A 22 10.70 0.26 -11.75
N ALA A 23 9.73 1.11 -11.38
CA ALA A 23 8.32 0.94 -11.77
C ALA A 23 8.13 0.78 -13.29
N LYS A 24 8.95 1.46 -14.10
CA LYS A 24 8.92 1.36 -15.57
C LYS A 24 9.35 0.00 -16.12
N LYS A 25 10.03 -0.81 -15.29
CA LYS A 25 10.56 -2.13 -15.64
C LYS A 25 9.66 -3.27 -15.16
N VAL A 26 8.70 -2.98 -14.29
CA VAL A 26 7.71 -3.96 -13.81
C VAL A 26 6.54 -3.96 -14.78
N THR A 27 6.53 -4.90 -15.71
CA THR A 27 5.57 -4.99 -16.82
C THR A 27 4.12 -5.20 -16.37
N ASP A 28 3.94 -5.74 -15.17
CA ASP A 28 2.67 -6.19 -14.59
C ASP A 28 2.27 -5.42 -13.32
N LEU A 29 2.90 -4.27 -13.03
CA LEU A 29 2.69 -3.49 -11.79
C LEU A 29 1.24 -3.08 -11.53
N ASP A 30 0.39 -2.99 -12.57
CA ASP A 30 -1.02 -2.56 -12.53
C ASP A 30 -1.29 -1.42 -11.53
N GLY A 31 -0.42 -0.41 -11.52
CA GLY A 31 -0.53 0.76 -10.65
C GLY A 31 -0.58 0.45 -9.15
N TYR A 32 0.07 -0.61 -8.68
CA TYR A 32 0.05 -1.10 -7.30
C TYR A 32 -1.30 -1.66 -6.80
N ARG A 33 -2.20 -2.06 -7.71
CA ARG A 33 -3.53 -2.55 -7.33
C ARG A 33 -3.50 -3.84 -6.51
N VAL A 34 -2.58 -4.75 -6.82
CA VAL A 34 -2.43 -6.02 -6.11
C VAL A 34 -2.00 -5.75 -4.67
N GLU A 35 -0.97 -4.93 -4.47
CA GLU A 35 -0.46 -4.58 -3.14
C GLU A 35 -1.47 -3.75 -2.35
N ALA A 36 -2.19 -2.85 -3.03
CA ALA A 36 -3.27 -2.10 -2.42
C ALA A 36 -4.37 -3.03 -1.88
N ALA A 37 -4.74 -4.09 -2.61
CA ALA A 37 -5.72 -5.06 -2.14
C ALA A 37 -5.23 -5.79 -0.87
N ASP A 38 -3.97 -6.21 -0.85
CA ASP A 38 -3.36 -6.90 0.31
C ASP A 38 -3.23 -5.99 1.53
N ILE A 39 -2.92 -4.71 1.32
CA ILE A 39 -2.90 -3.70 2.39
C ILE A 39 -4.30 -3.51 2.95
N VAL A 40 -5.30 -3.26 2.10
CA VAL A 40 -6.68 -3.05 2.53
C VAL A 40 -7.23 -4.25 3.28
N PHE A 41 -7.04 -5.45 2.72
CA PHE A 41 -7.52 -6.69 3.32
C PHE A 41 -6.81 -6.99 4.64
N GLY A 42 -5.48 -6.88 4.68
CA GLY A 42 -4.69 -7.15 5.88
C GLY A 42 -5.03 -6.21 7.04
N LEU A 43 -5.20 -4.91 6.78
CA LEU A 43 -5.62 -3.96 7.81
C LEU A 43 -7.07 -4.20 8.27
N LYS A 44 -7.96 -4.59 7.36
CA LYS A 44 -9.35 -4.95 7.72
C LYS A 44 -9.42 -6.19 8.61
N VAL A 45 -8.61 -7.22 8.33
CA VAL A 45 -8.62 -8.49 9.07
C VAL A 45 -7.89 -8.39 10.39
N ARG A 46 -6.73 -7.72 10.42
CA ARG A 46 -5.88 -7.65 11.63
C ARG A 46 -6.29 -6.52 12.59
N GLY A 47 -6.97 -5.49 12.09
CA GLY A 47 -7.35 -4.32 12.87
C GLY A 47 -6.15 -3.71 13.61
N ASP A 48 -6.32 -3.43 14.90
CA ASP A 48 -5.28 -2.83 15.74
C ASP A 48 -4.11 -3.78 16.10
N SER A 49 -4.19 -5.05 15.69
CA SER A 49 -3.12 -6.04 15.94
C SER A 49 -1.87 -5.80 15.08
N VAL A 50 -1.96 -4.92 14.06
CA VAL A 50 -0.82 -4.53 13.24
C VAL A 50 -0.78 -3.02 13.06
N LYS A 51 0.41 -2.44 13.17
CA LYS A 51 0.60 -1.03 12.83
C LYS A 51 0.52 -0.84 11.31
N PRO A 52 -0.24 0.15 10.80
CA PRO A 52 -0.39 0.38 9.37
C PRO A 52 0.94 0.49 8.62
N GLU A 53 1.93 1.21 9.15
CA GLU A 53 3.25 1.37 8.55
C GLU A 53 4.03 0.07 8.46
N LYS A 54 3.89 -0.82 9.45
CA LYS A 54 4.51 -2.15 9.42
C LYS A 54 3.86 -3.03 8.35
N HIS A 55 2.54 -3.03 8.25
CA HIS A 55 1.83 -3.82 7.26
C HIS A 55 2.13 -3.35 5.82
N VAL A 56 2.16 -2.04 5.58
CA VAL A 56 2.54 -1.46 4.28
C VAL A 56 3.98 -1.85 3.91
N MET A 57 4.92 -1.72 4.85
CA MET A 57 6.31 -2.12 4.67
C MET A 57 6.42 -3.61 4.29
N ASP A 58 5.77 -4.48 5.06
CA ASP A 58 5.84 -5.93 4.87
C ASP A 58 5.28 -6.34 3.49
N VAL A 59 4.12 -5.80 3.08
CA VAL A 59 3.52 -6.10 1.77
C VAL A 59 4.43 -5.66 0.62
N LEU A 60 4.92 -4.42 0.64
CA LEU A 60 5.73 -3.88 -0.46
C LEU A 60 7.11 -4.54 -0.56
N ASN A 61 7.75 -4.83 0.58
CA ASN A 61 9.02 -5.55 0.59
C ASN A 61 8.85 -6.99 0.08
N GLN A 62 7.74 -7.65 0.41
CA GLN A 62 7.45 -9.00 -0.10
C GLN A 62 7.13 -9.02 -1.59
N ALA A 63 6.30 -8.09 -2.07
CA ALA A 63 5.88 -8.04 -3.47
C ALA A 63 7.04 -7.69 -4.41
N PHE A 64 7.93 -6.80 -3.99
CA PHE A 64 8.92 -6.20 -4.87
C PHE A 64 10.38 -6.46 -4.49
N GLY A 65 10.64 -7.19 -3.39
CA GLY A 65 11.99 -7.40 -2.89
C GLY A 65 12.69 -6.11 -2.45
N LEU A 66 11.91 -5.12 -1.98
CA LEU A 66 12.44 -3.85 -1.51
C LEU A 66 13.07 -3.97 -0.10
N GLY A 67 13.88 -2.96 0.24
CA GLY A 67 14.46 -2.79 1.58
C GLY A 67 13.88 -1.59 2.31
N LEU A 68 12.57 -1.36 2.22
CA LEU A 68 11.91 -0.25 2.92
C LEU A 68 12.02 -0.44 4.42
N ASP A 69 12.35 0.64 5.13
CA ASP A 69 12.30 0.69 6.60
C ASP A 69 10.96 1.22 7.10
N LEU A 70 10.69 0.99 8.38
CA LEU A 70 9.42 1.36 9.00
C LEU A 70 9.18 2.88 8.96
N GLN A 71 10.24 3.68 9.06
CA GLN A 71 10.15 5.14 9.10
C GLN A 71 9.73 5.72 7.75
N SER A 72 10.23 5.14 6.65
CA SER A 72 9.86 5.50 5.28
C SER A 72 8.37 5.23 4.99
N CYS A 73 7.77 4.26 5.70
CA CYS A 73 6.37 3.87 5.53
C CYS A 73 5.38 4.70 6.37
N VAL A 74 5.82 5.48 7.36
CA VAL A 74 4.92 6.25 8.26
C VAL A 74 4.03 7.23 7.49
N GLY A 75 4.63 8.03 6.60
CA GLY A 75 3.90 9.03 5.81
C GLY A 75 2.83 8.41 4.90
N PRO A 76 3.20 7.44 4.04
CA PRO A 76 2.26 6.72 3.18
C PRO A 76 1.17 5.99 3.98
N ALA A 77 1.53 5.30 5.07
CA ALA A 77 0.58 4.55 5.89
C ALA A 77 -0.46 5.45 6.58
N LYS A 78 -0.05 6.66 6.98
CA LYS A 78 -0.99 7.68 7.49
C LYS A 78 -2.00 8.12 6.42
N LYS A 79 -1.55 8.35 5.17
CA LYS A 79 -2.43 8.67 4.04
C LYS A 79 -3.41 7.53 3.75
N ILE A 80 -2.90 6.29 3.71
CA ILE A 80 -3.72 5.08 3.51
C ILE A 80 -4.78 4.96 4.61
N SER A 81 -4.40 5.08 5.88
CA SER A 81 -5.33 5.01 7.00
C SER A 81 -6.42 6.09 6.91
N ALA A 82 -6.06 7.31 6.51
CA ALA A 82 -7.02 8.40 6.29
C ALA A 82 -7.97 8.13 5.12
N VAL A 83 -7.50 7.51 4.04
CA VAL A 83 -8.36 7.06 2.92
C VAL A 83 -9.37 6.02 3.40
N LEU A 84 -8.93 5.03 4.19
CA LEU A 84 -9.78 3.92 4.63
C LEU A 84 -10.82 4.31 5.67
N ALA A 85 -10.53 5.34 6.47
CA ALA A 85 -11.42 5.89 7.50
C ALA A 85 -12.57 6.74 6.93
N LYS A 86 -12.49 7.20 5.67
CA LYS A 86 -13.61 7.89 5.03
C LYS A 86 -14.78 6.92 4.89
N LYS A 87 -15.96 7.34 5.36
CA LYS A 87 -17.23 6.64 5.11
C LYS A 87 -17.67 6.98 3.69
N ASP A 88 -18.11 5.97 2.95
CA ASP A 88 -18.76 6.13 1.65
C ASP A 88 -20.08 6.92 1.81
#